data_AF-A0A9E3V7J3-F1
#
_entry.id   AF-A0A9E3V7J3-F1
#
_cell.length_a   1.000
_cell.length_b   1.000
_cell.length_c   1.000
_cell.angle_alpha   90.00
_cell.angle_beta   90.00
_cell.angle_gamma   90.00
#
_symmetry.space_group_name_H-M   'P 1'
#
loop_
_entity.id
_entity.type
_entity.pdbx_description
1 polymer ?
#
loop_
_entity_poly.entity_id
_entity_poly.type
_entity_poly.pdbx_seq_one_letter_code
_entity_poly.pdbx_strand_id
1 'polypeptide(L)'
;MLAADNDVRAVEESRVQVSLPNLRYRAAVFDDLEGGSFDTIFVADLAPYVAAPELLRDLVRLLARGGHLVGGLRNPAGLALAHLIEPEDQDAPPTYGQLLDLLSQHFPSVEVATQSPVLGYQLALEKGEGLQVDGSLAESTEAAYFVVVAGKEAVRSVDPTWVQLPPAPLAFSHGRLEEAARRTKEWQERSHTFKEALEKSKGDLQRKEAELAGSRGQLDEAREAVSRLTAQLESYARRPNLDKERDELASRVRRLQAELDVASERASDAESRVSSAKLEVDAFQRQAREAASEALGAQENARLERARREEVLGQLEDARTRLTTAYEDVGKLQDELAQARVELERARLAADRVADALSSRERELVEAREREVKQAEGRSEALAAQEGLARQLAEVQAREAQGKSVLERLEGERLAAVRSAELEADSRRRTLELLETERGLSQELQRELESLRRQEQALGTELAASRNTAEELGKERDARAAEERRWKDAAASLEEQLAGARAQVESLEGQVATLEVAGEEERARVRRLEGDLTTAIGAERSARAQAEASLAEARAAAQQLDEAR
;
A
#
# COMPACT_ATOMS: atom_id res chain seq x y z
N MET A 1 10.83 51.59 5.55
CA MET A 1 9.88 50.52 5.94
C MET A 1 8.67 51.17 6.58
N LEU A 2 7.49 50.63 6.30
CA LEU A 2 6.22 51.12 6.82
C LEU A 2 5.52 49.92 7.47
N ALA A 3 5.19 50.03 8.75
CA ALA A 3 4.36 49.08 9.47
C ALA A 3 2.97 49.70 9.66
N ALA A 4 1.93 48.93 9.40
CA ALA A 4 0.56 49.38 9.57
C ALA A 4 -0.31 48.30 10.22
N ASP A 5 -1.21 48.74 11.08
CA ASP A 5 -2.17 47.86 11.76
C ASP A 5 -3.55 48.54 11.80
N ASN A 6 -4.62 47.74 11.92
CA ASN A 6 -5.97 48.23 12.13
C ASN A 6 -6.18 48.68 13.59
N ASP A 7 -5.45 48.10 14.54
CA ASP A 7 -5.49 48.51 15.94
C ASP A 7 -4.57 49.72 16.19
N VAL A 8 -5.19 50.89 16.27
CA VAL A 8 -4.51 52.16 16.55
C VAL A 8 -3.73 52.13 17.88
N ARG A 9 -4.20 51.39 18.88
CA ARG A 9 -3.49 51.26 20.16
C ARG A 9 -2.20 50.47 20.00
N ALA A 10 -2.25 49.36 19.28
CA ALA A 10 -1.06 48.56 18.98
C ALA A 10 -0.01 49.37 18.20
N VAL A 11 -0.45 50.23 17.27
CA VAL A 11 0.42 51.16 16.53
C VAL A 11 1.09 52.17 17.47
N GLU A 12 0.35 52.77 18.39
CA GLU A 12 0.88 53.73 19.38
C GLU A 12 1.88 53.08 20.33
N GLU A 13 1.56 51.90 20.86
CA GLU A 13 2.45 51.14 21.75
C GLU A 13 3.73 50.72 21.05
N SER A 14 3.62 50.20 19.82
CA SER A 14 4.78 49.77 19.02
C SER A 14 5.71 50.93 18.69
N ARG A 15 5.15 52.11 18.43
CA ARG A 15 5.93 53.33 18.19
C ARG A 15 6.74 53.76 19.41
N VAL A 16 6.23 53.52 20.61
CA VAL A 16 6.93 53.81 21.87
C VAL A 16 8.00 52.76 22.17
N GLN A 17 7.71 51.48 21.95
CA GLN A 17 8.61 50.38 22.29
C GLN A 17 9.77 50.21 21.30
N VAL A 18 9.52 50.37 19.99
CA VAL A 18 10.50 50.10 18.93
C VAL A 18 10.56 51.26 17.95
N SER A 19 11.51 52.16 18.14
CA SER A 19 11.75 53.31 17.25
C SER A 19 13.03 53.12 16.44
N LEU A 20 12.90 52.78 15.16
CA LEU A 20 14.02 52.70 14.21
C LEU A 20 13.98 53.89 13.23
N PRO A 21 15.14 54.45 12.80
CA PRO A 21 15.19 55.66 11.96
C PRO A 21 14.43 55.54 10.62
N ASN A 22 14.31 54.32 10.10
CA ASN A 22 13.73 54.03 8.79
C ASN A 22 12.39 53.29 8.87
N LEU A 23 11.81 53.15 10.06
CA LEU A 23 10.53 52.49 10.30
C LEU A 23 9.48 53.52 10.70
N ARG A 24 8.37 53.57 9.96
CA ARG A 24 7.22 54.41 10.27
C ARG A 24 6.05 53.51 10.62
N TYR A 25 5.24 53.94 11.60
CA TYR A 25 4.03 53.25 12.02
C TYR A 25 2.81 54.10 11.64
N ARG A 26 1.74 53.47 11.15
CA ARG A 26 0.47 54.14 10.82
C ARG A 26 -0.71 53.19 10.95
N ALA A 27 -1.93 53.73 10.92
CA ALA A 27 -3.11 52.90 10.70
C ALA A 27 -3.14 52.34 9.26
N ALA A 28 -3.75 51.17 9.06
CA ALA A 28 -3.87 50.47 7.77
C ALA A 28 -4.88 51.13 6.80
N VAL A 29 -4.64 52.40 6.49
CA VAL A 29 -5.33 53.20 5.46
C VAL A 29 -4.27 53.67 4.48
N PHE A 30 -4.44 53.43 3.17
CA PHE A 30 -3.37 53.59 2.18
C PHE A 30 -3.72 54.47 0.97
N ASP A 31 -4.85 55.18 1.00
CA ASP A 31 -5.34 56.01 -0.11
C ASP A 31 -4.36 57.11 -0.53
N ASP A 32 -3.58 57.61 0.42
CA ASP A 32 -2.58 58.67 0.27
C ASP A 32 -1.26 58.20 -0.35
N LEU A 33 -1.05 56.89 -0.49
CA LEU A 33 0.19 56.31 -1.00
C LEU A 33 0.14 56.14 -2.52
N GLU A 34 1.26 56.47 -3.18
CA GLU A 34 1.41 56.30 -4.62
C GLU A 34 1.46 54.81 -5.00
N GLY A 35 0.89 54.46 -6.15
CA GLY A 35 0.94 53.10 -6.66
C GLY A 35 2.37 52.67 -6.99
N GLY A 36 2.72 51.41 -6.70
CA GLY A 36 4.06 50.88 -6.92
C GLY A 36 5.13 51.37 -5.95
N SER A 37 4.75 51.92 -4.80
CA SER A 37 5.68 52.45 -3.78
C SER A 37 6.48 51.36 -3.04
N PHE A 38 6.08 50.08 -3.12
CA PHE A 38 6.67 49.00 -2.32
C PHE A 38 7.15 47.83 -3.18
N ASP A 39 8.41 47.46 -3.03
CA ASP A 39 8.97 46.24 -3.62
C ASP A 39 8.50 44.96 -2.91
N THR A 40 8.09 45.05 -1.64
CA THR A 40 7.62 43.90 -0.87
C THR A 40 6.60 44.35 0.17
N ILE A 41 5.50 43.61 0.26
CA ILE A 41 4.45 43.80 1.27
C ILE A 41 4.35 42.52 2.09
N PHE A 42 4.50 42.65 3.41
CA PHE A 42 4.30 41.55 4.35
C PHE A 42 2.96 41.70 5.04
N VAL A 43 2.15 40.65 4.99
CA VAL A 43 0.85 40.59 5.67
C VAL A 43 0.90 39.45 6.68
N ALA A 44 0.75 39.78 7.96
CA ALA A 44 0.85 38.78 9.03
C ALA A 44 -0.25 37.71 8.91
N ASP A 45 -1.48 38.12 8.58
CA ASP A 45 -2.61 37.24 8.36
C ASP A 45 -3.41 37.67 7.11
N LEU A 46 -3.53 36.76 6.15
CA LEU A 46 -4.26 36.94 4.91
C LEU A 46 -5.76 36.63 5.06
N ALA A 47 -6.21 36.01 6.15
CA ALA A 47 -7.61 35.64 6.34
C ALA A 47 -8.61 36.81 6.17
N PRO A 48 -8.35 38.03 6.70
CA PRO A 48 -9.24 39.17 6.52
C PRO A 48 -9.42 39.59 5.06
N TYR A 49 -8.40 39.38 4.23
CA TYR A 49 -8.41 39.73 2.80
C TYR A 49 -9.20 38.73 1.96
N VAL A 50 -9.34 37.48 2.45
CA VAL A 50 -10.25 36.50 1.84
C VAL A 50 -11.70 36.86 2.13
N ALA A 51 -11.99 37.29 3.37
CA ALA A 51 -13.33 37.74 3.76
C ALA A 51 -13.75 39.06 3.07
N ALA A 52 -12.78 39.96 2.82
CA ALA A 52 -12.98 41.22 2.13
C ALA A 52 -11.99 41.41 0.96
N PRO A 53 -12.26 40.82 -0.22
CA PRO A 53 -11.38 40.86 -1.41
C PRO A 53 -11.01 42.27 -1.90
N GLU A 54 -11.85 43.27 -1.60
CA GLU A 54 -11.60 44.66 -2.00
C GLU A 54 -10.34 45.24 -1.34
N LEU A 55 -10.02 44.82 -0.10
CA LEU A 55 -8.81 45.26 0.61
C LEU A 55 -7.53 44.77 -0.07
N LEU A 56 -7.59 43.63 -0.75
CA LEU A 56 -6.43 43.10 -1.47
C LEU A 56 -6.08 43.97 -2.67
N ARG A 57 -7.05 44.62 -3.32
CA ARG A 57 -6.82 45.49 -4.47
C ARG A 57 -5.93 46.68 -4.12
N ASP A 58 -6.09 47.21 -2.92
CA ASP A 58 -5.24 48.30 -2.42
C ASP A 58 -3.79 47.84 -2.24
N LEU A 59 -3.57 46.65 -1.67
CA LEU A 59 -2.22 46.09 -1.56
C LEU A 59 -1.58 45.83 -2.93
N VAL A 60 -2.36 45.29 -3.87
CA VAL A 60 -1.91 45.04 -5.25
C VAL A 60 -1.52 46.34 -5.96
N ARG A 61 -2.27 47.44 -5.74
CA ARG A 61 -1.97 48.77 -6.30
C ARG A 61 -0.64 49.33 -5.79
N LEU A 62 -0.33 49.09 -4.52
CA LEU A 62 0.86 49.61 -3.86
C LEU A 62 2.14 48.86 -4.23
N LEU A 63 2.01 47.64 -4.76
CA LEU A 63 3.13 46.79 -5.11
C LEU A 63 3.80 47.23 -6.43
N ALA A 64 5.12 47.34 -6.42
CA ALA A 64 5.93 47.65 -7.59
C ALA A 64 5.80 46.55 -8.67
N ARG A 65 6.19 46.86 -9.91
CA ARG A 65 6.01 45.93 -11.05
C ARG A 65 6.71 44.58 -10.86
N GLY A 66 7.85 44.53 -10.15
CA GLY A 66 8.56 43.30 -9.78
C GLY A 66 8.45 42.96 -8.29
N GLY A 67 7.50 43.59 -7.59
CA GLY A 67 7.33 43.38 -6.15
C GLY A 67 6.57 42.10 -5.83
N HIS A 68 6.67 41.68 -4.56
CA HIS A 68 6.04 40.46 -4.05
C HIS A 68 5.17 40.77 -2.82
N LEU A 69 3.99 40.14 -2.77
CA LEU A 69 3.16 40.05 -1.58
C LEU A 69 3.51 38.76 -0.86
N VAL A 70 3.89 38.86 0.41
CA VAL A 70 4.17 37.72 1.27
C VAL A 70 3.19 37.73 2.43
N GLY A 71 2.49 36.63 2.68
CA GLY A 71 1.63 36.55 3.85
C GLY A 71 1.32 35.16 4.34
N GLY A 72 0.92 35.09 5.61
CA GLY A 72 0.53 33.85 6.26
C GLY A 72 -0.98 33.62 6.15
N LEU A 73 -1.38 32.36 5.99
CA LEU A 73 -2.73 31.89 6.22
C LEU A 73 -2.68 30.72 7.17
N ARG A 74 -3.51 30.79 8.20
CA ARG A 74 -3.66 29.70 9.15
C ARG A 74 -4.46 28.55 8.53
N ASN A 75 -3.99 27.32 8.75
CA ASN A 75 -4.78 26.13 8.44
C ASN A 75 -5.50 25.65 9.72
N PRO A 76 -6.85 25.66 9.78
CA PRO A 76 -7.58 25.15 10.94
C PRO A 76 -7.35 23.67 11.18
N ALA A 77 -7.05 22.92 10.11
CA ALA A 77 -6.91 21.48 10.14
C ALA A 77 -5.51 21.06 10.66
N GLY A 78 -4.51 21.92 10.47
CA GLY A 78 -3.15 21.71 10.98
C GLY A 78 -2.94 22.09 12.45
N LEU A 79 -2.14 21.29 13.14
CA LEU A 79 -1.79 21.51 14.54
C LEU A 79 -0.76 22.62 14.68
N ALA A 80 -1.13 23.73 15.33
CA ALA A 80 -0.24 24.82 15.70
C ALA A 80 0.03 24.80 17.21
N LEU A 81 1.29 24.97 17.63
CA LEU A 81 1.65 25.02 19.05
C LEU A 81 0.96 26.15 19.83
N ALA A 82 0.59 27.25 19.15
CA ALA A 82 -0.18 28.35 19.74
C ALA A 82 -1.60 27.92 20.17
N HIS A 83 -2.21 26.96 19.47
CA HIS A 83 -3.58 26.46 19.74
C HIS A 83 -3.69 25.56 20.95
N LEU A 84 -2.58 24.93 21.35
CA LEU A 84 -2.52 24.22 22.62
C LEU A 84 -2.59 25.19 23.81
N ILE A 85 -2.33 26.48 23.58
CA ILE A 85 -2.22 27.52 24.61
C ILE A 85 -3.50 28.37 24.67
N GLU A 86 -4.05 28.79 23.53
CA GLU A 86 -5.28 29.58 23.44
C GLU A 86 -6.17 29.05 22.28
N PRO A 87 -7.42 28.59 22.54
CA PRO A 87 -8.33 28.17 21.49
C PRO A 87 -8.84 29.39 20.71
N GLU A 88 -8.81 29.32 19.37
CA GLU A 88 -9.34 30.38 18.49
C GLU A 88 -10.87 30.54 18.62
N ASP A 89 -11.33 31.78 18.51
CA ASP A 89 -12.75 32.14 18.49
C ASP A 89 -13.47 31.71 17.19
N GLN A 90 -14.78 31.50 17.32
CA GLN A 90 -15.68 30.63 16.55
C GLN A 90 -16.01 30.98 15.08
N ASP A 91 -15.21 31.77 14.36
CA ASP A 91 -15.46 31.99 12.93
C ASP A 91 -14.73 30.96 12.07
N ALA A 92 -15.42 30.33 11.13
CA ALA A 92 -14.82 29.36 10.21
C ALA A 92 -13.74 30.07 9.38
N PRO A 93 -12.44 29.77 9.58
CA PRO A 93 -11.39 30.50 8.89
C PRO A 93 -11.40 30.15 7.39
N PRO A 94 -10.98 31.10 6.53
CA PRO A 94 -10.96 30.88 5.09
C PRO A 94 -10.02 29.73 4.72
N THR A 95 -10.43 28.94 3.73
CA THR A 95 -9.64 27.78 3.29
C THR A 95 -8.51 28.22 2.36
N TYR A 96 -7.45 27.41 2.31
CA TYR A 96 -6.32 27.63 1.41
C TYR A 96 -6.75 27.79 -0.06
N GLY A 97 -7.72 26.98 -0.52
CA GLY A 97 -8.25 27.08 -1.88
C GLY A 97 -8.87 28.45 -2.17
N GLN A 98 -9.65 29.00 -1.22
CA GLN A 98 -10.27 30.33 -1.37
C GLN A 98 -9.21 31.44 -1.47
N LEU A 99 -8.12 31.33 -0.71
CA LEU A 99 -7.00 32.27 -0.80
C LEU A 99 -6.29 32.17 -2.15
N LEU A 100 -6.02 30.94 -2.62
CA LEU A 100 -5.34 30.71 -3.88
C LEU A 100 -6.16 31.25 -5.07
N ASP A 101 -7.47 31.00 -5.07
CA ASP A 101 -8.40 31.51 -6.09
C ASP A 101 -8.44 33.04 -6.11
N LEU A 102 -8.39 33.68 -4.94
CA LEU A 102 -8.35 35.13 -4.82
C LEU A 102 -7.02 35.71 -5.33
N LEU A 103 -5.88 35.18 -4.88
CA LEU A 103 -4.57 35.66 -5.27
C LEU A 103 -4.29 35.44 -6.75
N SER A 104 -4.73 34.32 -7.31
CA SER A 104 -4.53 33.97 -8.72
C SER A 104 -5.27 34.93 -9.68
N GLN A 105 -6.27 35.68 -9.22
CA GLN A 105 -6.92 36.73 -10.02
C GLN A 105 -6.02 37.96 -10.24
N HIS A 106 -5.09 38.21 -9.30
CA HIS A 106 -4.23 39.39 -9.30
C HIS A 106 -2.77 39.08 -9.65
N PHE A 107 -2.32 37.85 -9.36
CA PHE A 107 -0.93 37.43 -9.50
C PHE A 107 -0.82 36.18 -10.39
N PRO A 108 -0.04 36.23 -11.48
CA PRO A 108 0.20 35.07 -12.35
C PRO A 108 1.13 34.03 -11.71
N SER A 109 1.95 34.41 -10.71
CA SER A 109 2.77 33.51 -9.91
C SER A 109 2.33 33.56 -8.45
N VAL A 110 1.96 32.41 -7.91
CA VAL A 110 1.65 32.22 -6.49
C VAL A 110 2.39 30.97 -6.04
N GLU A 111 3.30 31.15 -5.09
CA GLU A 111 4.16 30.11 -4.52
C GLU A 111 3.82 29.95 -3.04
N VAL A 112 3.84 28.72 -2.52
CA VAL A 112 3.29 28.44 -1.18
C VAL A 112 4.19 27.52 -0.39
N ALA A 113 4.74 28.05 0.69
CA ALA A 113 5.44 27.28 1.69
C ALA A 113 4.51 26.83 2.81
N THR A 114 4.88 25.74 3.48
CA THR A 114 4.09 25.21 4.60
C THR A 114 4.89 24.97 5.85
N GLN A 115 4.24 25.21 6.98
CA GLN A 115 4.83 24.94 8.28
C GLN A 115 4.53 23.53 8.75
N SER A 116 5.56 22.78 9.14
CA SER A 116 5.38 21.52 9.85
C SER A 116 4.85 21.79 11.27
N PRO A 117 3.93 20.96 11.79
CA PRO A 117 3.41 21.09 13.15
C PRO A 117 4.49 21.08 14.25
N VAL A 118 5.64 20.44 14.00
CA VAL A 118 6.67 20.19 15.02
C VAL A 118 7.97 20.97 14.76
N LEU A 119 8.39 21.10 13.49
CA LEU A 119 9.72 21.57 13.12
C LEU A 119 9.68 22.59 11.99
N GLY A 120 9.67 23.88 12.34
CA GLY A 120 9.99 24.97 11.41
C GLY A 120 9.11 25.05 10.15
N TYR A 121 9.60 25.80 9.16
CA TYR A 121 8.94 25.94 7.86
C TYR A 121 9.64 25.07 6.82
N GLN A 122 8.85 24.32 6.05
CA GLN A 122 9.28 23.66 4.82
C GLN A 122 8.84 24.55 3.65
N LEU A 123 9.79 25.21 3.01
CA LEU A 123 9.52 25.95 1.79
C LEU A 123 9.40 24.92 0.65
N ALA A 124 8.22 24.84 0.02
CA ALA A 124 8.01 24.06 -1.19
C ALA A 124 7.54 25.04 -2.26
N LEU A 125 8.32 25.22 -3.32
CA LEU A 125 8.00 26.18 -4.38
C LEU A 125 7.82 25.38 -5.66
N GLU A 126 6.57 25.00 -6.01
CA GLU A 126 6.07 24.81 -7.39
C GLU A 126 4.71 24.07 -7.47
N LYS A 127 4.05 24.23 -8.63
CA LYS A 127 2.71 23.76 -9.06
C LYS A 127 2.52 22.22 -9.15
N GLY A 128 3.26 21.43 -8.39
CA GLY A 128 3.22 19.95 -8.46
C GLY A 128 2.30 19.32 -7.42
N GLU A 129 1.64 18.21 -7.79
CA GLU A 129 0.91 17.35 -6.86
C GLU A 129 1.82 16.92 -5.70
N GLY A 130 1.39 17.21 -4.47
CA GLY A 130 1.98 16.63 -3.27
C GLY A 130 2.88 17.58 -2.49
N LEU A 131 2.28 18.63 -1.93
CA LEU A 131 2.85 19.30 -0.76
C LEU A 131 2.71 18.36 0.45
N GLN A 132 3.57 17.35 0.55
CA GLN A 132 3.59 16.43 1.69
C GLN A 132 4.46 17.01 2.80
N VAL A 133 3.80 17.40 3.88
CA VAL A 133 4.45 17.73 5.15
C VAL A 133 4.79 16.42 5.86
N ASP A 134 6.06 16.23 6.25
CA ASP A 134 6.42 15.13 7.15
C ASP A 134 5.85 15.41 8.55
N GLY A 135 4.65 14.88 8.76
CA GLY A 135 3.85 14.99 9.98
C GLY A 135 4.09 13.85 10.97
N SER A 136 5.01 12.94 10.69
CA SER A 136 5.21 11.69 11.43
C SER A 136 5.46 11.91 12.94
N LEU A 137 6.06 13.04 13.32
CA LEU A 137 6.34 13.39 14.72
C LEU A 137 5.12 13.94 15.50
N ALA A 138 4.10 14.46 14.80
CA ALA A 138 2.90 15.03 15.44
C ALA A 138 1.63 14.20 15.18
N GLU A 139 1.73 13.06 14.48
CA GLU A 139 0.59 12.30 13.96
C GLU A 139 -0.39 13.18 13.15
N SER A 140 0.07 14.32 12.63
CA SER A 140 -0.71 15.30 11.89
C SER A 140 0.00 15.59 10.58
N THR A 141 -0.60 15.15 9.48
CA THR A 141 -0.06 15.32 8.12
C THR A 141 -0.44 16.66 7.49
N GLU A 142 -1.09 17.55 8.25
CA GLU A 142 -1.60 18.81 7.75
C GLU A 142 -0.71 19.97 8.20
N ALA A 143 -0.40 20.87 7.25
CA ALA A 143 0.39 22.06 7.53
C ALA A 143 -0.31 22.95 8.56
N ALA A 144 0.42 23.51 9.53
CA ALA A 144 -0.16 24.42 10.53
C ALA A 144 -0.47 25.82 9.95
N TYR A 145 0.42 26.28 9.06
CA TYR A 145 0.33 27.56 8.37
C TYR A 145 0.79 27.41 6.93
N PHE A 146 0.17 28.15 6.03
CA PHE A 146 0.60 28.39 4.65
C PHE A 146 1.25 29.77 4.59
N VAL A 147 2.46 29.87 4.08
CA VAL A 147 3.11 31.14 3.76
C VAL A 147 3.08 31.28 2.25
N VAL A 148 2.34 32.26 1.77
CA VAL A 148 2.15 32.52 0.35
C VAL A 148 3.05 33.65 -0.10
N VAL A 149 3.70 33.47 -1.25
CA VAL A 149 4.46 34.49 -1.96
C VAL A 149 3.83 34.68 -3.33
N ALA A 150 3.22 35.84 -3.56
CA ALA A 150 2.50 36.16 -4.79
C ALA A 150 3.15 37.34 -5.51
N GLY A 151 3.33 37.21 -6.83
CA GLY A 151 4.05 38.18 -7.65
C GLY A 151 3.70 38.10 -9.14
N LYS A 152 4.18 39.07 -9.91
CA LYS A 152 4.07 39.05 -11.38
C LYS A 152 5.07 38.10 -12.03
N GLU A 153 6.17 37.83 -11.35
CA GLU A 153 7.21 36.89 -11.74
C GLU A 153 7.35 35.85 -10.63
N ALA A 154 7.86 34.67 -10.98
CA ALA A 154 8.19 33.66 -9.98
C ALA A 154 9.41 34.12 -9.17
N VAL A 155 9.39 33.83 -7.87
CA VAL A 155 10.60 33.95 -7.05
C VAL A 155 11.59 32.92 -7.60
N ARG A 156 12.86 33.30 -7.75
CA ARG A 156 13.90 32.39 -8.26
C ARG A 156 13.82 31.05 -7.52
N SER A 157 13.87 29.95 -8.26
CA SER A 157 13.80 28.59 -7.72
C SER A 157 14.72 28.42 -6.52
N VAL A 158 14.14 28.45 -5.32
CA VAL A 158 14.83 28.05 -4.10
C VAL A 158 14.54 26.57 -3.95
N ASP A 159 15.59 25.75 -3.96
CA ASP A 159 15.45 24.33 -3.64
C ASP A 159 14.73 24.20 -2.28
N PRO A 160 13.85 23.19 -2.11
CA PRO A 160 13.12 23.01 -0.86
C PRO A 160 14.10 22.92 0.31
N THR A 161 14.16 23.99 1.10
CA THR A 161 15.13 24.15 2.18
C THR A 161 14.38 24.04 3.50
N TRP A 162 14.83 23.15 4.37
CA TRP A 162 14.31 23.02 5.73
C TRP A 162 14.88 24.15 6.58
N VAL A 163 14.00 25.03 7.07
CA VAL A 163 14.40 26.10 7.99
C VAL A 163 13.86 25.78 9.38
N GLN A 164 14.73 25.26 10.24
CA GLN A 164 14.44 25.08 11.65
C GLN A 164 14.47 26.45 12.34
N LEU A 165 13.32 26.93 12.82
CA LEU A 165 13.28 28.12 13.66
C LEU A 165 13.89 27.84 15.04
N PRO A 166 14.50 28.85 15.70
CA PRO A 166 15.06 28.69 17.03
C PRO A 166 13.99 28.19 18.01
N PRO A 167 14.35 27.32 18.97
CA PRO A 167 13.43 26.63 19.89
C PRO A 167 12.74 27.55 20.91
N ALA A 168 12.82 28.86 20.76
CA ALA A 168 12.18 29.84 21.65
C ALA A 168 10.69 29.59 21.91
N PRO A 169 9.86 29.10 20.95
CA PRO A 169 8.47 28.73 21.24
C PRO A 169 8.34 27.60 22.29
N LEU A 170 9.30 26.68 22.34
CA LEU A 170 9.36 25.59 23.32
C LEU A 170 9.92 26.04 24.67
N ALA A 171 10.76 27.08 24.70
CA ALA A 171 11.23 27.67 25.96
C ALA A 171 10.12 28.48 26.67
N PHE A 172 9.20 29.06 25.89
CA PHE A 172 8.07 29.84 26.40
C PHE A 172 7.07 29.00 27.22
N SER A 173 6.90 27.72 26.87
CA SER A 173 6.02 26.80 27.61
C SER A 173 6.61 26.38 28.97
N HIS A 174 7.94 26.26 29.09
CA HIS A 174 8.59 25.99 30.37
C HIS A 174 8.43 27.17 31.35
N GLY A 175 8.62 28.40 30.87
CA GLY A 175 8.43 29.62 31.68
C GLY A 175 6.99 29.78 32.19
N ARG A 176 5.98 29.48 31.37
CA ARG A 176 4.56 29.57 31.78
C ARG A 176 4.18 28.54 32.86
N LEU A 177 4.85 27.39 32.91
CA LEU A 177 4.60 26.36 33.93
C LEU A 177 5.21 26.70 35.29
N GLU A 178 6.41 27.30 35.28
CA GLU A 178 6.98 27.90 36.49
C GLU A 178 6.14 29.08 36.97
N GLU A 179 5.60 29.89 36.05
CA GLU A 179 4.66 30.97 36.40
C GLU A 179 3.37 30.43 37.03
N ALA A 180 2.78 29.35 36.52
CA ALA A 180 1.56 28.77 37.11
C ALA A 180 1.82 28.20 38.51
N ALA A 181 2.96 27.54 38.72
CA ALA A 181 3.37 27.04 40.03
C ALA A 181 3.65 28.19 41.01
N ARG A 182 4.30 29.25 40.54
CA ARG A 182 4.59 30.46 41.32
C ARG A 182 3.31 31.21 41.67
N ARG A 183 2.38 31.38 40.72
CA ARG A 183 1.04 31.96 40.96
C ARG A 183 0.28 31.15 42.02
N THR A 184 0.28 29.83 41.95
CA THR A 184 -0.38 28.98 42.96
C THR A 184 0.18 29.21 44.36
N LYS A 185 1.51 29.33 44.48
CA LYS A 185 2.18 29.63 45.75
C LYS A 185 1.87 31.05 46.24
N GLU A 186 1.91 32.04 45.36
CA GLU A 186 1.56 33.42 45.67
C GLU A 186 0.10 33.55 46.15
N TRP A 187 -0.84 32.81 45.54
CA TRP A 187 -2.24 32.76 45.98
C TRP A 187 -2.42 32.08 47.34
N GLN A 188 -1.68 31.01 47.61
CA GLN A 188 -1.67 30.36 48.93
C GLN A 188 -1.12 31.29 50.03
N GLU A 189 -0.02 32.00 49.75
CA GLU A 189 0.57 32.98 50.67
C GLU A 189 -0.40 34.15 50.92
N ARG A 190 -1.05 34.67 49.88
CA ARG A 190 -2.12 35.70 50.03
C ARG A 190 -3.29 35.19 50.86
N SER A 191 -3.76 33.97 50.62
CA SER A 191 -4.85 33.37 51.42
C SER A 191 -4.46 33.24 52.90
N HIS A 192 -3.21 32.87 53.18
CA HIS A 192 -2.70 32.78 54.56
C HIS A 192 -2.65 34.15 55.25
N THR A 193 -2.07 35.15 54.58
CA THR A 193 -1.97 36.52 55.12
C THR A 193 -3.34 37.14 55.38
N PHE A 194 -4.33 36.93 54.50
CA PHE A 194 -5.70 37.39 54.74
C PHE A 194 -6.39 36.68 55.92
N LYS A 195 -6.11 35.39 56.14
CA LYS A 195 -6.61 34.66 57.32
C LYS A 195 -6.03 35.23 58.61
N GLU A 196 -4.72 35.47 58.67
CA GLU A 196 -4.06 36.08 59.83
C GLU A 196 -4.58 37.50 60.10
N ALA A 197 -4.75 38.33 59.05
CA ALA A 197 -5.30 39.67 59.17
C ALA A 197 -6.76 39.65 59.66
N LEU A 198 -7.55 38.68 59.20
CA LEU A 198 -8.92 38.48 59.65
C LEU A 198 -9.01 38.07 61.12
N GLU A 199 -8.15 37.14 61.57
CA GLU A 199 -8.08 36.74 62.98
C GLU A 199 -7.68 37.92 63.87
N LYS A 200 -6.71 38.71 63.43
CA LYS A 200 -6.29 39.92 64.16
C LYS A 200 -7.43 40.95 64.27
N SER A 201 -8.12 41.27 63.17
CA SER A 201 -9.22 42.24 63.23
C SER A 201 -10.44 41.73 64.01
N LYS A 202 -10.71 40.42 64.01
CA LYS A 202 -11.71 39.81 64.92
C LYS A 202 -11.33 39.99 66.38
N GLY A 203 -10.05 39.80 66.73
CA GLY A 203 -9.56 40.04 68.09
C GLY A 203 -9.68 41.51 68.51
N ASP A 204 -9.36 42.44 67.62
CA ASP A 204 -9.49 43.88 67.88
C ASP A 204 -10.96 44.33 67.98
N LEU A 205 -11.86 43.75 67.18
CA LEU A 205 -13.31 43.96 67.31
C LEU A 205 -13.82 43.49 68.68
N GLN A 206 -13.41 42.29 69.14
CA GLN A 206 -13.80 41.78 70.45
C GLN A 206 -13.35 42.69 71.60
N ARG A 207 -12.14 43.25 71.51
CA ARG A 207 -11.64 44.24 72.49
C ARG A 207 -12.48 45.50 72.51
N LYS A 208 -12.79 46.07 71.33
CA LYS A 208 -13.64 47.25 71.20
C LYS A 208 -15.07 47.01 71.69
N GLU A 209 -15.63 45.81 71.43
CA GLU A 209 -16.95 45.43 71.95
C GLU A 209 -16.97 45.33 73.48
N ALA A 210 -15.89 44.82 74.09
CA ALA A 210 -15.75 44.81 75.55
C ALA A 210 -15.59 46.23 76.12
N GLU A 211 -14.83 47.12 75.48
CA GLU A 211 -14.72 48.53 75.85
C GLU A 211 -16.05 49.28 75.76
N LEU A 212 -16.84 49.01 74.70
CA LEU A 212 -18.18 49.56 74.54
C LEU A 212 -19.13 49.06 75.65
N ALA A 213 -19.10 47.76 75.95
CA ALA A 213 -19.90 47.19 77.04
C ALA A 213 -19.56 47.84 78.39
N GLY A 214 -18.27 48.07 78.66
CA GLY A 214 -17.82 48.79 79.85
C GLY A 214 -18.30 50.25 79.88
N SER A 215 -18.21 50.96 78.75
CA SER A 215 -18.65 52.36 78.63
C SER A 215 -20.17 52.51 78.79
N ARG A 216 -20.95 51.56 78.26
CA ARG A 216 -22.42 51.50 78.47
C ARG A 216 -22.77 51.24 79.94
N GLY A 217 -22.05 50.33 80.59
CA GLY A 217 -22.22 50.09 82.03
C GLY A 217 -21.99 51.34 82.87
N GLN A 218 -20.89 52.07 82.62
CA GLN A 218 -20.60 53.35 83.30
C GLN A 218 -21.68 54.41 83.05
N LEU A 219 -22.22 54.45 81.83
CA LEU A 219 -23.29 55.37 81.45
C LEU A 219 -24.61 55.04 82.17
N ASP A 220 -24.96 53.76 82.30
CA ASP A 220 -26.15 53.34 83.03
C ASP A 220 -26.01 53.60 84.55
N GLU A 221 -24.83 53.35 85.13
CA GLU A 221 -24.53 53.72 86.52
C GLU A 221 -24.66 55.24 86.76
N ALA A 222 -24.15 56.06 85.84
CA ALA A 222 -24.27 57.51 85.91
C ALA A 222 -25.74 57.97 85.77
N ARG A 223 -26.51 57.36 84.86
CA ARG A 223 -27.96 57.63 84.71
C ARG A 223 -28.72 57.32 86.00
N GLU A 224 -28.45 56.18 86.62
CA GLU A 224 -29.08 55.80 87.88
C GLU A 224 -28.69 56.76 89.01
N ALA A 225 -27.42 57.16 89.11
CA ALA A 225 -26.96 58.12 90.11
C ALA A 225 -27.63 59.49 89.97
N VAL A 226 -27.69 60.02 88.73
CA VAL A 226 -28.41 61.27 88.42
C VAL A 226 -29.90 61.14 88.76
N SER A 227 -30.54 60.03 88.40
CA SER A 227 -31.97 59.79 88.67
C SER A 227 -32.26 59.72 90.17
N ARG A 228 -31.43 59.01 90.95
CA ARG A 228 -31.55 58.91 92.41
C ARG A 228 -31.39 60.28 93.09
N LEU A 229 -30.39 61.06 92.68
CA LEU A 229 -30.14 62.39 93.26
C LEU A 229 -31.18 63.43 92.82
N THR A 230 -31.70 63.33 91.60
CA THR A 230 -32.80 64.20 91.14
C THR A 230 -34.08 63.94 91.93
N ALA A 231 -34.42 62.66 92.16
CA ALA A 231 -35.57 62.29 93.01
C ALA A 231 -35.39 62.75 94.47
N GLN A 232 -34.17 62.70 95.01
CA GLN A 232 -33.86 63.28 96.31
C GLN A 232 -34.09 64.80 96.28
N LEU A 233 -33.56 65.51 95.30
CA LEU A 233 -33.71 66.96 95.16
C LEU A 233 -35.19 67.41 95.09
N GLU A 234 -36.03 66.69 94.34
CA GLU A 234 -37.49 66.92 94.30
C GLU A 234 -38.16 66.71 95.66
N SER A 235 -37.68 65.75 96.46
CA SER A 235 -38.20 65.52 97.81
C SER A 235 -37.82 66.63 98.80
N TYR A 236 -36.61 67.20 98.68
CA TYR A 236 -36.14 68.34 99.48
C TYR A 236 -36.84 69.63 99.06
N ALA A 237 -37.16 69.81 97.77
CA ALA A 237 -37.91 70.98 97.28
C ALA A 237 -39.31 71.12 97.92
N ARG A 238 -39.88 70.03 98.46
CA ARG A 238 -41.16 70.04 99.19
C ARG A 238 -41.04 70.46 100.67
N ARG A 239 -39.82 70.75 101.19
CA ARG A 239 -39.57 71.12 102.59
C ARG A 239 -38.89 72.50 102.70
N PRO A 240 -39.49 73.49 103.39
CA PRO A 240 -39.06 74.90 103.32
C PRO A 240 -37.84 75.31 104.19
N ASN A 241 -37.22 74.41 104.98
CA ASN A 241 -36.16 74.76 105.94
C ASN A 241 -34.74 74.26 105.56
N LEU A 242 -34.51 73.82 104.32
CA LEU A 242 -33.29 73.09 103.91
C LEU A 242 -32.61 73.65 102.64
N ASP A 243 -32.55 74.98 102.51
CA ASP A 243 -32.03 75.63 101.28
C ASP A 243 -30.55 75.33 100.99
N LYS A 244 -29.69 75.25 102.03
CA LYS A 244 -28.26 74.92 101.85
C LYS A 244 -28.04 73.50 101.31
N GLU A 245 -28.75 72.53 101.88
CA GLU A 245 -28.69 71.13 101.44
C GLU A 245 -29.26 70.97 100.02
N ARG A 246 -30.27 71.78 99.66
CA ARG A 246 -30.83 71.82 98.30
C ARG A 246 -29.83 72.35 97.28
N ASP A 247 -29.12 73.42 97.60
CA ASP A 247 -28.13 74.01 96.68
C ASP A 247 -26.90 73.09 96.52
N GLU A 248 -26.47 72.43 97.59
CA GLU A 248 -25.44 71.39 97.54
C GLU A 248 -25.88 70.20 96.66
N LEU A 249 -27.10 69.68 96.84
CA LEU A 249 -27.65 68.64 95.98
C LEU A 249 -27.79 69.10 94.52
N ALA A 250 -28.21 70.34 94.27
CA ALA A 250 -28.31 70.91 92.92
C ALA A 250 -26.96 71.08 92.23
N SER A 251 -25.90 71.40 92.98
CA SER A 251 -24.54 71.40 92.44
C SER A 251 -24.03 69.98 92.13
N ARG A 252 -24.35 68.99 92.98
CA ARG A 252 -24.01 67.58 92.75
C ARG A 252 -24.74 67.01 91.54
N VAL A 253 -26.04 67.32 91.38
CA VAL A 253 -26.84 66.91 90.22
C VAL A 253 -26.28 67.54 88.95
N ARG A 254 -25.95 68.85 88.93
CA ARG A 254 -25.32 69.50 87.77
C ARG A 254 -23.96 68.89 87.41
N ARG A 255 -23.15 68.56 88.42
CA ARG A 255 -21.85 67.90 88.20
C ARG A 255 -22.03 66.50 87.60
N LEU A 256 -22.94 65.70 88.14
CA LEU A 256 -23.21 64.35 87.62
C LEU A 256 -23.92 64.36 86.26
N GLN A 257 -24.69 65.40 85.94
CA GLN A 257 -25.24 65.61 84.60
C GLN A 257 -24.13 65.87 83.58
N ALA A 258 -23.14 66.71 83.91
CA ALA A 258 -21.97 66.90 83.05
C ALA A 258 -21.14 65.60 82.91
N GLU A 259 -21.00 64.82 83.98
CA GLU A 259 -20.35 63.50 83.93
C GLU A 259 -21.15 62.48 83.09
N LEU A 260 -22.48 62.54 83.12
CA LEU A 260 -23.39 61.75 82.27
C LEU A 260 -23.28 62.13 80.80
N ASP A 261 -23.22 63.43 80.47
CA ASP A 261 -23.05 63.91 79.10
C ASP A 261 -21.71 63.40 78.53
N VAL A 262 -20.62 63.52 79.30
CA VAL A 262 -19.30 62.98 78.93
C VAL A 262 -19.33 61.46 78.77
N ALA A 263 -20.05 60.74 79.64
CA ALA A 263 -20.22 59.29 79.51
C ALA A 263 -21.03 58.92 78.25
N SER A 264 -22.02 59.73 77.89
CA SER A 264 -22.82 59.56 76.67
C SER A 264 -22.03 59.77 75.38
N GLU A 265 -21.18 60.80 75.35
CA GLU A 265 -20.27 61.05 74.23
C GLU A 265 -19.25 59.91 74.09
N ARG A 266 -18.66 59.45 75.20
CA ARG A 266 -17.73 58.29 75.18
C ARG A 266 -18.39 57.00 74.69
N ALA A 267 -19.63 56.75 75.09
CA ALA A 267 -20.38 55.59 74.62
C ALA A 267 -20.69 55.71 73.11
N SER A 268 -21.12 56.87 72.63
CA SER A 268 -21.37 57.13 71.20
C SER A 268 -20.09 56.98 70.34
N ASP A 269 -18.96 57.47 70.83
CA ASP A 269 -17.66 57.30 70.17
C ASP A 269 -17.24 55.83 70.13
N ALA A 270 -17.44 55.09 71.22
CA ALA A 270 -17.18 53.65 71.27
C ALA A 270 -18.09 52.86 70.33
N GLU A 271 -19.37 53.22 70.23
CA GLU A 271 -20.32 52.63 69.28
C GLU A 271 -19.88 52.87 67.83
N SER A 272 -19.46 54.08 67.52
CA SER A 272 -18.94 54.44 66.20
C SER A 272 -17.69 53.61 65.84
N ARG A 273 -16.75 53.45 66.79
CA ARG A 273 -15.53 52.62 66.60
C ARG A 273 -15.81 51.13 66.47
N VAL A 274 -16.81 50.61 67.17
CA VAL A 274 -17.26 49.22 67.02
C VAL A 274 -17.93 49.03 65.68
N SER A 275 -18.77 49.97 65.24
CA SER A 275 -19.44 49.90 63.94
C SER A 275 -18.45 49.91 62.77
N SER A 276 -17.42 50.77 62.83
CA SER A 276 -16.35 50.79 61.83
C SER A 276 -15.55 49.48 61.82
N ALA A 277 -15.20 48.95 63.00
CA ALA A 277 -14.48 47.68 63.11
C ALA A 277 -15.30 46.48 62.58
N LYS A 278 -16.63 46.50 62.72
CA LYS A 278 -17.51 45.47 62.13
C LYS A 278 -17.46 45.48 60.61
N LEU A 279 -17.54 46.67 60.01
CA LEU A 279 -17.45 46.84 58.56
C LEU A 279 -16.07 46.38 58.03
N GLU A 280 -14.99 46.68 58.76
CA GLU A 280 -13.64 46.21 58.42
C GLU A 280 -13.53 44.68 58.48
N VAL A 281 -14.05 44.04 59.54
CA VAL A 281 -14.07 42.58 59.66
C VAL A 281 -14.88 41.96 58.53
N ASP A 282 -16.05 42.50 58.19
CA ASP A 282 -16.87 41.99 57.08
C ASP A 282 -16.18 42.12 55.72
N ALA A 283 -15.45 43.22 55.50
CA ALA A 283 -14.65 43.41 54.30
C ALA A 283 -13.50 42.39 54.21
N PHE A 284 -12.75 42.17 55.30
CA PHE A 284 -11.71 41.15 55.36
C PHE A 284 -12.26 39.74 55.18
N GLN A 285 -13.47 39.45 55.69
CA GLN A 285 -14.12 38.15 55.47
C GLN A 285 -14.45 37.90 54.01
N ARG A 286 -14.91 38.92 53.26
CA ARG A 286 -15.18 38.79 51.83
C ARG A 286 -13.89 38.54 51.05
N GLN A 287 -12.86 39.35 51.29
CA GLN A 287 -11.55 39.20 50.66
C GLN A 287 -10.91 37.83 50.96
N ALA A 288 -11.02 37.34 52.20
CA ALA A 288 -10.50 36.02 52.57
C ALA A 288 -11.27 34.87 51.87
N ARG A 289 -12.58 35.01 51.65
CA ARG A 289 -13.39 34.02 50.92
C ARG A 289 -13.06 34.02 49.43
N GLU A 290 -12.91 35.19 48.81
CA GLU A 290 -12.50 35.33 47.41
C GLU A 290 -11.11 34.72 47.18
N ALA A 291 -10.13 35.09 48.00
CA ALA A 291 -8.78 34.52 47.91
C ALA A 291 -8.74 33.00 48.14
N ALA A 292 -9.61 32.46 49.00
CA ALA A 292 -9.73 31.01 49.21
C ALA A 292 -10.35 30.28 48.01
N SER A 293 -11.37 30.87 47.37
CA SER A 293 -11.97 30.37 46.13
C SER A 293 -10.93 30.31 45.01
N GLU A 294 -10.16 31.39 44.82
CA GLU A 294 -9.11 31.47 43.80
C GLU A 294 -7.98 30.47 44.05
N ALA A 295 -7.58 30.27 45.31
CA ALA A 295 -6.57 29.28 45.67
C ALA A 295 -7.02 27.83 45.38
N LEU A 296 -8.30 27.51 45.63
CA LEU A 296 -8.88 26.20 45.28
C LEU A 296 -8.93 25.99 43.77
N GLY A 297 -9.37 27.00 42.99
CA GLY A 297 -9.36 26.94 41.53
C GLY A 297 -7.95 26.75 40.95
N ALA A 298 -6.95 27.44 41.51
CA ALA A 298 -5.55 27.24 41.12
C ALA A 298 -5.04 25.83 41.44
N GLN A 299 -5.44 25.25 42.58
CA GLN A 299 -5.08 23.89 42.97
C GLN A 299 -5.71 22.84 42.05
N GLU A 300 -6.98 23.01 41.68
CA GLU A 300 -7.67 22.12 40.74
C GLU A 300 -7.05 22.19 39.35
N ASN A 301 -6.74 23.38 38.84
CA ASN A 301 -6.03 23.55 37.58
C ASN A 301 -4.65 22.89 37.61
N ALA A 302 -3.88 23.06 38.69
CA ALA A 302 -2.60 22.38 38.84
C ALA A 302 -2.72 20.85 38.92
N ARG A 303 -3.85 20.32 39.43
CA ARG A 303 -4.13 18.88 39.44
C ARG A 303 -4.48 18.38 38.03
N LEU A 304 -5.33 19.10 37.30
CA LEU A 304 -5.69 18.76 35.91
C LEU A 304 -4.47 18.79 34.99
N GLU A 305 -3.62 19.80 35.12
CA GLU A 305 -2.37 19.90 34.35
C GLU A 305 -1.40 18.75 34.66
N ARG A 306 -1.30 18.30 35.92
CA ARG A 306 -0.51 17.09 36.25
C ARG A 306 -1.08 15.84 35.58
N ALA A 307 -2.41 15.64 35.64
CA ALA A 307 -3.06 14.50 35.00
C ALA A 307 -2.85 14.51 33.48
N ARG A 308 -2.98 15.68 32.82
CA ARG A 308 -2.69 15.84 31.39
C ARG A 308 -1.23 15.49 31.05
N ARG A 309 -0.27 15.88 31.89
CA ARG A 309 1.15 15.51 31.69
C ARG A 309 1.39 14.02 31.84
N GLU A 310 0.77 13.39 32.83
CA GLU A 310 0.89 11.93 33.04
C GLU A 310 0.32 11.17 31.83
N GLU A 311 -0.80 11.63 31.26
CA GLU A 311 -1.37 11.07 30.04
C GLU A 311 -0.43 11.23 28.83
N VAL A 312 0.11 12.43 28.61
CA VAL A 312 1.07 12.68 27.52
C VAL A 312 2.36 11.87 27.70
N LEU A 313 2.85 11.70 28.94
CA LEU A 313 4.01 10.85 29.21
C LEU A 313 3.71 9.37 28.91
N GLY A 314 2.52 8.88 29.26
CA GLY A 314 2.08 7.53 28.90
C GLY A 314 2.02 7.34 27.38
N GLN A 315 1.45 8.30 26.65
CA GLN A 315 1.42 8.28 25.18
C GLN A 315 2.84 8.27 24.57
N LEU A 316 3.77 9.03 25.17
CA LEU A 316 5.18 9.04 24.73
C LEU A 316 5.88 7.70 24.99
N GLU A 317 5.62 7.06 26.14
CA GLU A 317 6.14 5.72 26.45
C GLU A 317 5.58 4.66 25.50
N ASP A 318 4.29 4.71 25.19
CA ASP A 318 3.65 3.85 24.19
C ASP A 318 4.23 4.08 22.79
N ALA A 319 4.42 5.32 22.37
CA ALA A 319 5.06 5.64 21.09
C ALA A 319 6.51 5.12 21.03
N ARG A 320 7.27 5.24 22.13
CA ARG A 320 8.63 4.73 22.23
C ARG A 320 8.69 3.21 22.15
N THR A 321 7.77 2.50 22.79
CA THR A 321 7.71 1.03 22.70
C THR A 321 7.36 0.60 21.28
N ARG A 322 6.37 1.24 20.64
CA ARG A 322 6.02 1.00 19.22
C ARG A 322 7.19 1.26 18.26
N LEU A 323 7.94 2.34 18.48
CA LEU A 323 9.13 2.66 17.68
C LEU A 323 10.22 1.59 17.86
N THR A 324 10.43 1.13 19.10
CA THR A 324 11.41 0.07 19.40
C THR A 324 11.03 -1.23 18.70
N THR A 325 9.76 -1.63 18.76
CA THR A 325 9.27 -2.83 18.04
C THR A 325 9.39 -2.68 16.53
N ALA A 326 9.12 -1.49 15.97
CA ALA A 326 9.27 -1.24 14.54
C ALA A 326 10.74 -1.36 14.10
N TYR A 327 11.70 -0.88 14.89
CA TYR A 327 13.12 -1.05 14.61
C TYR A 327 13.57 -2.51 14.69
N GLU A 328 13.06 -3.28 15.65
CA GLU A 328 13.32 -4.73 15.73
C GLU A 328 12.78 -5.46 14.50
N ASP A 329 11.58 -5.11 14.04
CA ASP A 329 10.97 -5.72 12.86
C ASP A 329 11.70 -5.33 11.57
N VAL A 330 12.15 -4.08 11.43
CA VAL A 330 13.03 -3.67 10.33
C VAL A 330 14.34 -4.48 10.35
N GLY A 331 14.91 -4.72 11.53
CA GLY A 331 16.09 -5.58 11.67
C GLY A 331 15.85 -7.01 11.17
N LYS A 332 14.73 -7.63 11.57
CA LYS A 332 14.34 -8.97 11.10
C LYS A 332 14.15 -9.00 9.58
N LEU A 333 13.47 -8.02 9.01
CA LEU A 333 13.27 -7.92 7.55
C LEU A 333 14.58 -7.73 6.79
N GLN A 334 15.55 -7.00 7.37
CA GLN A 334 16.89 -6.87 6.79
C GLN A 334 17.65 -8.21 6.79
N ASP A 335 17.55 -8.98 7.87
CA ASP A 335 18.14 -10.31 7.97
C ASP A 335 17.50 -11.30 6.98
N GLU A 336 16.17 -11.29 6.85
CA GLU A 336 15.44 -12.09 5.87
C GLU A 336 15.83 -11.71 4.44
N LEU A 337 15.95 -10.41 4.14
CA LEU A 337 16.42 -9.93 2.84
C LEU A 337 17.86 -10.38 2.55
N ALA A 338 18.74 -10.36 3.55
CA ALA A 338 20.11 -10.85 3.41
C ALA A 338 20.14 -12.35 3.13
N GLN A 339 19.32 -13.14 3.81
CA GLN A 339 19.17 -14.58 3.55
C GLN A 339 18.66 -14.85 2.14
N ALA A 340 17.60 -14.17 1.71
CA ALA A 340 17.05 -14.30 0.35
C ALA A 340 18.07 -13.95 -0.74
N ARG A 341 18.93 -12.94 -0.52
CA ARG A 341 20.03 -12.61 -1.43
C ARG A 341 21.07 -13.74 -1.53
N VAL A 342 21.44 -14.34 -0.39
CA VAL A 342 22.37 -15.48 -0.38
C VAL A 342 21.77 -16.69 -1.10
N GLU A 343 20.49 -16.96 -0.92
CA GLU A 343 19.79 -18.05 -1.61
C GLU A 343 19.70 -17.80 -3.13
N LEU A 344 19.43 -16.56 -3.54
CA LEU A 344 19.44 -16.18 -4.95
C LEU A 344 20.81 -16.38 -5.59
N GLU A 345 21.89 -15.94 -4.93
CA GLU A 345 23.25 -16.16 -5.41
C GLU A 345 23.63 -17.64 -5.47
N ARG A 346 23.20 -18.44 -4.49
CA ARG A 346 23.37 -19.91 -4.53
C ARG A 346 22.63 -20.53 -5.71
N ALA A 347 21.40 -20.10 -5.98
CA ALA A 347 20.61 -20.57 -7.12
C ALA A 347 21.24 -20.17 -8.46
N ARG A 348 21.78 -18.95 -8.57
CA ARG A 348 22.53 -18.49 -9.75
C ARG A 348 23.76 -19.35 -10.01
N LEU A 349 24.59 -19.58 -8.99
CA LEU A 349 25.76 -20.45 -9.11
C LEU A 349 25.40 -21.89 -9.48
N ALA A 350 24.25 -22.40 -9.01
CA ALA A 350 23.76 -23.71 -9.41
C ALA A 350 23.32 -23.73 -10.88
N ALA A 351 22.63 -22.68 -11.35
CA ALA A 351 22.24 -22.54 -12.75
C ALA A 351 23.45 -22.44 -13.68
N ASP A 352 24.47 -21.66 -13.32
CA ASP A 352 25.72 -21.55 -14.08
C ASP A 352 26.43 -22.91 -14.22
N ARG A 353 26.49 -23.69 -13.14
CA ARG A 353 27.04 -25.06 -13.19
C ARG A 353 26.26 -25.98 -14.13
N VAL A 354 24.93 -25.85 -14.17
CA VAL A 354 24.09 -26.63 -15.10
C VAL A 354 24.33 -26.17 -16.54
N ALA A 355 24.47 -24.86 -16.77
CA ALA A 355 24.79 -24.32 -18.09
C ALA A 355 26.16 -24.79 -18.59
N ASP A 356 27.19 -24.79 -17.74
CA ASP A 356 28.52 -25.34 -18.06
C ASP A 356 28.47 -26.84 -18.35
N ALA A 357 27.67 -27.59 -17.58
CA ALA A 357 27.45 -29.02 -17.83
C ALA A 357 26.73 -29.27 -19.16
N LEU A 358 25.73 -28.46 -19.51
CA LEU A 358 25.05 -28.54 -20.81
C LEU A 358 26.00 -28.19 -21.96
N SER A 359 26.77 -27.12 -21.82
CA SER A 359 27.80 -26.71 -22.78
C SER A 359 28.82 -27.83 -23.04
N SER A 360 29.29 -28.50 -21.99
CA SER A 360 30.22 -29.62 -22.15
C SER A 360 29.57 -30.81 -22.85
N ARG A 361 28.31 -31.14 -22.52
CA ARG A 361 27.54 -32.19 -23.23
C ARG A 361 27.27 -31.86 -24.70
N GLU A 362 26.99 -30.60 -25.03
CA GLU A 362 26.83 -30.17 -26.42
C GLU A 362 28.12 -30.34 -27.21
N ARG A 363 29.27 -29.99 -26.63
CA ARG A 363 30.58 -30.22 -27.26
C ARG A 363 30.85 -31.70 -27.47
N GLU A 364 30.59 -32.54 -26.47
CA GLU A 364 30.71 -34.00 -26.59
C GLU A 364 29.83 -34.57 -27.70
N LEU A 365 28.58 -34.07 -27.82
CA LEU A 365 27.66 -34.47 -28.89
C LEU A 365 28.14 -34.03 -30.27
N VAL A 366 28.68 -32.82 -30.40
CA VAL A 366 29.26 -32.34 -31.66
C VAL A 366 30.47 -33.19 -32.05
N GLU A 367 31.38 -33.46 -31.12
CA GLU A 367 32.53 -34.34 -31.37
C GLU A 367 32.09 -35.76 -31.74
N ALA A 368 31.06 -36.30 -31.08
CA ALA A 368 30.51 -37.61 -31.43
C ALA A 368 29.93 -37.62 -32.85
N ARG A 369 29.17 -36.58 -33.23
CA ARG A 369 28.64 -36.42 -34.59
C ARG A 369 29.75 -36.30 -35.63
N GLU A 370 30.80 -35.53 -35.36
CA GLU A 370 31.96 -35.44 -36.25
C GLU A 370 32.68 -36.78 -36.42
N ARG A 371 32.80 -37.57 -35.34
CA ARG A 371 33.36 -38.92 -35.42
C ARG A 371 32.49 -39.83 -36.27
N GLU A 372 31.18 -39.76 -36.13
CA GLU A 372 30.24 -40.53 -36.95
C GLU A 372 30.30 -40.12 -38.43
N VAL A 373 30.36 -38.82 -38.72
CA VAL A 373 30.53 -38.31 -40.09
C VAL A 373 31.84 -38.80 -40.68
N LYS A 374 32.97 -38.68 -39.97
CA LYS A 374 34.27 -39.19 -40.43
C LYS A 374 34.24 -40.71 -40.69
N GLN A 375 33.55 -41.47 -39.85
CA GLN A 375 33.37 -42.90 -40.08
C GLN A 375 32.50 -43.17 -41.32
N ALA A 376 31.46 -42.38 -41.57
CA ALA A 376 30.62 -42.49 -42.76
C ALA A 376 31.38 -42.09 -44.03
N GLU A 377 32.15 -41.01 -44.01
CA GLU A 377 33.04 -40.59 -45.10
C GLU A 377 34.08 -41.68 -45.39
N GLY A 378 34.77 -42.20 -44.37
CA GLY A 378 35.72 -43.30 -44.53
C GLY A 378 35.08 -44.58 -45.10
N ARG A 379 33.82 -44.89 -44.73
CA ARG A 379 33.05 -45.99 -45.35
C ARG A 379 32.72 -45.69 -46.82
N SER A 380 32.34 -44.46 -47.15
CA SER A 380 32.05 -44.04 -48.51
C SER A 380 33.30 -44.07 -49.40
N GLU A 381 34.44 -43.61 -48.89
CA GLU A 381 35.74 -43.71 -49.57
C GLU A 381 36.15 -45.16 -49.79
N ALA A 382 35.96 -46.03 -48.79
CA ALA A 382 36.23 -47.46 -48.94
C ALA A 382 35.33 -48.12 -49.99
N LEU A 383 34.05 -47.75 -50.05
CA LEU A 383 33.12 -48.22 -51.10
C LEU A 383 33.53 -47.70 -52.48
N ALA A 384 33.88 -46.42 -52.61
CA ALA A 384 34.37 -45.85 -53.87
C ALA A 384 35.68 -46.52 -54.34
N ALA A 385 36.57 -46.86 -53.41
CA ALA A 385 37.78 -47.64 -53.72
C ALA A 385 37.44 -49.05 -54.18
N GLN A 386 36.45 -49.72 -53.56
CA GLN A 386 35.96 -51.03 -54.02
C GLN A 386 35.36 -50.94 -55.43
N GLU A 387 34.56 -49.92 -55.72
CA GLU A 387 34.03 -49.69 -57.08
C GLU A 387 35.15 -49.39 -58.09
N GLY A 388 36.15 -48.61 -57.71
CA GLY A 388 37.34 -48.34 -58.52
C GLY A 388 38.12 -49.62 -58.84
N LEU A 389 38.34 -50.47 -57.85
CA LEU A 389 38.97 -51.78 -58.04
C LEU A 389 38.12 -52.71 -58.92
N ALA A 390 36.79 -52.70 -58.76
CA ALA A 390 35.89 -53.47 -59.60
C ALA A 390 35.93 -52.99 -61.07
N ARG A 391 36.00 -51.66 -61.31
CA ARG A 391 36.18 -51.10 -62.66
C ARG A 391 37.54 -51.50 -63.25
N GLN A 392 38.62 -51.42 -62.48
CA GLN A 392 39.94 -51.86 -62.93
C GLN A 392 39.95 -53.35 -63.27
N LEU A 393 39.28 -54.19 -62.47
CA LEU A 393 39.12 -55.60 -62.74
C LEU A 393 38.33 -55.85 -64.03
N ALA A 394 37.23 -55.12 -64.24
CA ALA A 394 36.44 -55.18 -65.47
C ALA A 394 37.25 -54.72 -66.70
N GLU A 395 38.07 -53.68 -66.59
CA GLU A 395 38.97 -53.23 -67.66
C GLU A 395 40.05 -54.26 -67.98
N VAL A 396 40.63 -54.91 -66.97
CA VAL A 396 41.59 -56.00 -67.16
C VAL A 396 40.91 -57.19 -67.85
N GLN A 397 39.70 -57.56 -67.43
CA GLN A 397 38.91 -58.60 -68.09
C GLN A 397 38.55 -58.23 -69.54
N ALA A 398 38.21 -56.97 -69.81
CA ALA A 398 37.93 -56.50 -71.17
C ALA A 398 39.19 -56.49 -72.05
N ARG A 399 40.36 -56.11 -71.50
CA ARG A 399 41.65 -56.22 -72.20
C ARG A 399 42.05 -57.67 -72.45
N GLU A 400 41.76 -58.57 -71.52
CA GLU A 400 41.96 -60.01 -71.71
C GLU A 400 41.04 -60.55 -72.80
N ALA A 401 39.76 -60.17 -72.81
CA ALA A 401 38.82 -60.54 -73.86
C ALA A 401 39.21 -59.98 -75.24
N GLN A 402 39.67 -58.72 -75.30
CA GLN A 402 40.22 -58.13 -76.51
C GLN A 402 41.49 -58.85 -76.96
N GLY A 403 42.41 -59.19 -76.05
CA GLY A 403 43.59 -59.98 -76.34
C GLY A 403 43.24 -61.37 -76.89
N LYS A 404 42.24 -62.04 -76.33
CA LYS A 404 41.69 -63.31 -76.85
C LYS A 404 41.10 -63.14 -78.24
N SER A 405 40.31 -62.09 -78.50
CA SER A 405 39.75 -61.83 -79.83
C SER A 405 40.82 -61.52 -80.89
N VAL A 406 41.92 -60.86 -80.52
CA VAL A 406 43.06 -60.59 -81.41
C VAL A 406 43.83 -61.87 -81.69
N LEU A 407 44.00 -62.74 -80.69
CA LEU A 407 44.58 -64.07 -80.89
C LEU A 407 43.69 -64.94 -81.78
N GLU A 408 42.38 -64.99 -81.54
CA GLU A 408 41.41 -65.71 -82.39
C GLU A 408 41.42 -65.19 -83.83
N ARG A 409 41.58 -63.88 -84.03
CA ARG A 409 41.74 -63.28 -85.36
C ARG A 409 43.05 -63.68 -86.02
N LEU A 410 44.18 -63.65 -85.30
CA LEU A 410 45.49 -64.08 -85.82
C LEU A 410 45.53 -65.58 -86.10
N GLU A 411 44.84 -66.39 -85.29
CA GLU A 411 44.63 -67.82 -85.53
C GLU A 411 43.69 -68.05 -86.71
N GLY A 412 42.66 -67.22 -86.89
CA GLY A 412 41.78 -67.20 -88.06
C GLY A 412 42.51 -66.84 -89.35
N GLU A 413 43.41 -65.86 -89.32
CA GLU A 413 44.28 -65.47 -90.44
C GLU A 413 45.31 -66.58 -90.75
N ARG A 414 45.88 -67.23 -89.73
CA ARG A 414 46.76 -68.41 -89.90
C ARG A 414 46.01 -69.61 -90.47
N LEU A 415 44.78 -69.86 -90.01
CA LEU A 415 43.91 -70.92 -90.52
C LEU A 415 43.38 -70.62 -91.92
N ALA A 416 43.20 -69.35 -92.30
CA ALA A 416 42.87 -68.94 -93.66
C ALA A 416 44.06 -69.10 -94.62
N ALA A 417 45.28 -68.80 -94.16
CA ALA A 417 46.51 -69.05 -94.91
C ALA A 417 46.75 -70.56 -95.14
N VAL A 418 46.50 -71.41 -94.14
CA VAL A 418 46.56 -72.88 -94.27
C VAL A 418 45.45 -73.39 -95.20
N ARG A 419 44.21 -72.88 -95.09
CA ARG A 419 43.10 -73.24 -95.99
C ARG A 419 43.33 -72.81 -97.45
N SER A 420 44.07 -71.73 -97.70
CA SER A 420 44.44 -71.32 -99.08
C SER A 420 45.47 -72.24 -99.73
N ALA A 421 46.37 -72.83 -98.94
CA ALA A 421 47.37 -73.80 -99.39
C ALA A 421 46.78 -75.23 -99.54
N GLU A 422 45.72 -75.56 -98.81
CA GLU A 422 44.98 -76.83 -98.90
C GLU A 422 43.97 -76.84 -100.08
N LEU A 423 43.39 -75.68 -100.44
CA LEU A 423 42.44 -75.54 -101.57
C LEU A 423 43.09 -75.73 -102.96
N GLU A 424 44.39 -75.49 -103.12
CA GLU A 424 45.12 -75.76 -104.38
C GLU A 424 45.50 -77.24 -104.55
N ALA A 425 45.68 -77.99 -103.46
CA ALA A 425 45.95 -79.43 -103.48
C ALA A 425 44.67 -80.30 -103.62
N ASP A 426 43.54 -79.80 -103.10
CA ASP A 426 42.24 -80.49 -103.12
C ASP A 426 41.45 -80.32 -104.43
N SER A 427 41.78 -79.34 -105.28
CA SER A 427 41.18 -79.17 -106.62
C SER A 427 41.49 -80.31 -107.60
N ARG A 428 42.51 -81.13 -107.31
CA ARG A 428 42.96 -82.25 -108.15
C ARG A 428 42.57 -83.65 -107.66
N ARG A 429 42.01 -83.78 -106.45
CA ARG A 429 41.44 -85.04 -105.93
C ARG A 429 39.91 -85.06 -105.97
N ARG A 430 39.26 -83.89 -105.94
CA ARG A 430 37.79 -83.72 -106.00
C ARG A 430 37.13 -84.02 -107.36
N THR A 431 37.86 -84.43 -108.40
CA THR A 431 37.28 -84.96 -109.64
C THR A 431 37.06 -86.48 -109.63
N LEU A 432 37.55 -87.20 -108.61
CA LEU A 432 37.42 -88.66 -108.52
C LEU A 432 36.69 -89.15 -107.24
N GLU A 433 36.32 -88.25 -106.32
CA GLU A 433 35.59 -88.57 -105.06
C GLU A 433 34.11 -88.13 -105.07
N LEU A 434 33.64 -87.46 -106.13
CA LEU A 434 32.27 -86.92 -106.29
C LEU A 434 31.17 -87.96 -106.61
N LEU A 435 31.51 -89.25 -106.73
CA LEU A 435 30.55 -90.33 -107.07
C LEU A 435 30.30 -91.33 -105.92
N GLU A 436 31.09 -91.32 -104.84
CA GLU A 436 31.00 -92.34 -103.79
C GLU A 436 30.83 -91.79 -102.36
N THR A 437 30.84 -90.46 -102.14
CA THR A 437 30.69 -89.84 -100.80
C THR A 437 29.42 -89.00 -100.58
N GLU A 438 28.56 -88.84 -101.60
CA GLU A 438 27.16 -88.40 -101.43
C GLU A 438 26.32 -89.35 -100.54
N ARG A 439 26.82 -90.57 -100.27
CA ARG A 439 26.19 -91.53 -99.36
C ARG A 439 26.71 -91.48 -97.91
N GLY A 440 27.77 -90.73 -97.61
CA GLY A 440 28.35 -90.60 -96.26
C GLY A 440 27.86 -89.35 -95.49
N LEU A 441 27.57 -88.26 -96.19
CA LEU A 441 27.19 -86.96 -95.61
C LEU A 441 25.77 -86.91 -95.01
N SER A 442 24.91 -87.91 -95.27
CA SER A 442 23.58 -87.99 -94.65
C SER A 442 23.56 -88.60 -93.24
N GLN A 443 24.66 -89.20 -92.76
CA GLN A 443 24.69 -89.93 -91.46
C GLN A 443 25.49 -89.20 -90.35
N GLU A 444 26.31 -88.20 -90.67
CA GLU A 444 27.05 -87.41 -89.65
C GLU A 444 26.31 -86.12 -89.24
N LEU A 445 25.47 -85.54 -90.12
CA LEU A 445 24.55 -84.44 -89.81
C LEU A 445 23.50 -84.79 -88.72
N GLN A 446 23.26 -86.08 -88.44
CA GLN A 446 22.40 -86.54 -87.34
C GLN A 446 23.09 -86.60 -85.97
N ARG A 447 24.43 -86.66 -85.90
CA ARG A 447 25.17 -86.73 -84.62
C ARG A 447 25.50 -85.35 -84.03
N GLU A 448 25.66 -84.33 -84.88
CA GLU A 448 25.90 -82.94 -84.42
C GLU A 448 24.61 -82.23 -83.98
N LEU A 449 23.43 -82.65 -84.48
CA LEU A 449 22.12 -82.17 -84.01
C LEU A 449 21.74 -82.68 -82.60
N GLU A 450 22.32 -83.80 -82.15
CA GLU A 450 22.07 -84.37 -80.81
C GLU A 450 23.02 -83.83 -79.72
N SER A 451 24.22 -83.34 -80.07
CA SER A 451 25.14 -82.70 -79.12
C SER A 451 24.76 -81.25 -78.82
N LEU A 452 24.27 -80.50 -79.82
CA LEU A 452 23.71 -79.15 -79.66
C LEU A 452 22.42 -79.15 -78.83
N ARG A 453 21.56 -80.18 -78.95
CA ARG A 453 20.34 -80.36 -78.11
C ARG A 453 20.63 -80.62 -76.63
N ARG A 454 21.80 -81.15 -76.26
CA ARG A 454 22.19 -81.37 -74.86
C ARG A 454 22.75 -80.12 -74.19
N GLN A 455 23.40 -79.22 -74.94
CA GLN A 455 23.85 -77.92 -74.43
C GLN A 455 22.71 -76.90 -74.31
N GLU A 456 21.70 -76.97 -75.19
CA GLU A 456 20.47 -76.17 -75.09
C GLU A 456 19.60 -76.56 -73.88
N GLN A 457 19.59 -77.84 -73.48
CA GLN A 457 18.90 -78.32 -72.28
C GLN A 457 19.62 -77.98 -70.97
N ALA A 458 20.96 -77.88 -70.95
CA ALA A 458 21.73 -77.50 -69.77
C ALA A 458 21.65 -75.98 -69.47
N LEU A 459 21.70 -75.15 -70.52
CA LEU A 459 21.45 -73.70 -70.42
C LEU A 459 19.98 -73.40 -70.11
N GLY A 460 19.04 -74.25 -70.54
CA GLY A 460 17.62 -74.19 -70.15
C GLY A 460 17.37 -74.43 -68.67
N THR A 461 18.18 -75.24 -67.99
CA THR A 461 18.07 -75.49 -66.53
C THR A 461 18.68 -74.39 -65.67
N GLU A 462 19.74 -73.72 -66.11
CA GLU A 462 20.35 -72.58 -65.39
C GLU A 462 19.56 -71.27 -65.61
N LEU A 463 18.94 -71.11 -66.79
CA LEU A 463 18.07 -69.99 -67.10
C LEU A 463 16.67 -70.13 -66.47
N ALA A 464 16.22 -71.36 -66.15
CA ALA A 464 15.05 -71.62 -65.32
C ALA A 464 15.33 -71.43 -63.81
N ALA A 465 16.53 -71.79 -63.34
CA ALA A 465 16.94 -71.53 -61.94
C ALA A 465 17.14 -70.03 -61.64
N SER A 466 17.72 -69.26 -62.57
CA SER A 466 17.85 -67.79 -62.43
C SER A 466 16.54 -67.04 -62.63
N ARG A 467 15.60 -67.57 -63.43
CA ARG A 467 14.22 -67.03 -63.52
C ARG A 467 13.40 -67.33 -62.27
N ASN A 468 13.59 -68.48 -61.63
CA ASN A 468 12.92 -68.79 -60.35
C ASN A 468 13.48 -67.94 -59.20
N THR A 469 14.79 -67.69 -59.11
CA THR A 469 15.34 -66.78 -58.08
C THR A 469 15.01 -65.31 -58.35
N ALA A 470 14.91 -64.88 -59.61
CA ALA A 470 14.42 -63.55 -59.97
C ALA A 470 12.90 -63.39 -59.74
N GLU A 471 12.10 -64.44 -59.93
CA GLU A 471 10.68 -64.46 -59.55
C GLU A 471 10.49 -64.53 -58.03
N GLU A 472 11.34 -65.23 -57.28
CA GLU A 472 11.30 -65.26 -55.82
C GLU A 472 11.71 -63.91 -55.21
N LEU A 473 12.78 -63.27 -55.72
CA LEU A 473 13.15 -61.90 -55.33
C LEU A 473 12.13 -60.86 -55.82
N GLY A 474 11.46 -61.11 -56.94
CA GLY A 474 10.32 -60.32 -57.41
C GLY A 474 9.10 -60.46 -56.49
N LYS A 475 8.79 -61.69 -56.05
CA LYS A 475 7.73 -61.98 -55.06
C LYS A 475 8.08 -61.45 -53.68
N GLU A 476 9.33 -61.46 -53.25
CA GLU A 476 9.78 -60.84 -51.98
C GLU A 476 9.79 -59.32 -52.05
N ARG A 477 10.15 -58.73 -53.19
CA ARG A 477 10.05 -57.29 -53.43
C ARG A 477 8.60 -56.83 -53.49
N ASP A 478 7.73 -57.60 -54.15
CA ASP A 478 6.30 -57.30 -54.23
C ASP A 478 5.59 -57.62 -52.91
N ALA A 479 6.04 -58.61 -52.14
CA ALA A 479 5.59 -58.86 -50.77
C ALA A 479 6.06 -57.76 -49.82
N ARG A 480 7.31 -57.28 -49.90
CA ARG A 480 7.78 -56.13 -49.12
C ARG A 480 7.15 -54.82 -49.55
N ALA A 481 6.87 -54.62 -50.85
CA ALA A 481 6.14 -53.45 -51.33
C ALA A 481 4.65 -53.53 -50.98
N ALA A 482 4.06 -54.73 -50.91
CA ALA A 482 2.71 -54.95 -50.41
C ALA A 482 2.65 -54.83 -48.88
N GLU A 483 3.69 -55.22 -48.14
CA GLU A 483 3.83 -54.99 -46.71
C GLU A 483 4.07 -53.52 -46.43
N GLU A 484 4.91 -52.83 -47.18
CA GLU A 484 5.15 -51.40 -47.05
C GLU A 484 3.91 -50.59 -47.45
N ARG A 485 3.17 -51.01 -48.48
CA ARG A 485 1.83 -50.47 -48.78
C ARG A 485 0.84 -50.82 -47.69
N ARG A 486 0.82 -52.04 -47.14
CA ARG A 486 -0.01 -52.39 -45.98
C ARG A 486 0.36 -51.61 -44.73
N TRP A 487 1.63 -51.27 -44.52
CA TRP A 487 2.09 -50.45 -43.40
C TRP A 487 1.83 -48.98 -43.65
N LYS A 488 1.87 -48.50 -44.89
CA LYS A 488 1.46 -47.15 -45.27
C LYS A 488 -0.06 -46.97 -45.27
N ASP A 489 -0.81 -47.98 -45.69
CA ASP A 489 -2.27 -48.03 -45.63
C ASP A 489 -2.73 -48.29 -44.20
N ALA A 490 -2.00 -49.08 -43.40
CA ALA A 490 -2.25 -49.22 -41.97
C ALA A 490 -1.87 -47.94 -41.21
N ALA A 491 -0.77 -47.26 -41.56
CA ALA A 491 -0.40 -45.98 -40.98
C ALA A 491 -1.38 -44.88 -41.39
N ALA A 492 -1.82 -44.84 -42.65
CA ALA A 492 -2.87 -43.93 -43.12
C ALA A 492 -4.21 -44.27 -42.47
N SER A 493 -4.56 -45.55 -42.27
CA SER A 493 -5.76 -45.94 -41.53
C SER A 493 -5.64 -45.67 -40.03
N LEU A 494 -4.44 -45.72 -39.46
CA LEU A 494 -4.17 -45.37 -38.06
C LEU A 494 -4.14 -43.86 -37.87
N GLU A 495 -3.72 -43.08 -38.87
CA GLU A 495 -3.81 -41.62 -38.91
C GLU A 495 -5.24 -41.17 -39.17
N GLU A 496 -6.01 -41.86 -40.01
CA GLU A 496 -7.44 -41.65 -40.21
C GLU A 496 -8.25 -42.12 -39.00
N GLN A 497 -7.82 -43.19 -38.30
CA GLN A 497 -8.36 -43.60 -37.01
C GLN A 497 -7.89 -42.67 -35.88
N LEU A 498 -6.74 -42.02 -35.95
CA LEU A 498 -6.30 -41.01 -34.98
C LEU A 498 -6.98 -39.68 -35.22
N ALA A 499 -7.19 -39.28 -36.48
CA ALA A 499 -7.97 -38.11 -36.85
C ALA A 499 -9.46 -38.35 -36.56
N GLY A 500 -9.96 -39.55 -36.83
CA GLY A 500 -11.28 -40.03 -36.48
C GLY A 500 -11.46 -40.18 -34.97
N ALA A 501 -10.46 -40.66 -34.23
CA ALA A 501 -10.47 -40.74 -32.77
C ALA A 501 -10.30 -39.36 -32.15
N ARG A 502 -9.56 -38.43 -32.76
CA ARG A 502 -9.47 -37.03 -32.31
C ARG A 502 -10.76 -36.27 -32.57
N ALA A 503 -11.39 -36.46 -33.73
CA ALA A 503 -12.71 -35.92 -34.04
C ALA A 503 -13.82 -36.60 -33.21
N GLN A 504 -13.67 -37.88 -32.89
CA GLN A 504 -14.52 -38.58 -31.93
C GLN A 504 -14.24 -38.12 -30.51
N VAL A 505 -13.01 -37.79 -30.11
CA VAL A 505 -12.71 -37.22 -28.79
C VAL A 505 -13.25 -35.81 -28.69
N GLU A 506 -13.12 -34.96 -29.70
CA GLU A 506 -13.77 -33.63 -29.74
C GLU A 506 -15.30 -33.75 -29.77
N SER A 507 -15.85 -34.68 -30.54
CA SER A 507 -17.29 -34.98 -30.56
C SER A 507 -17.76 -35.62 -29.26
N LEU A 508 -16.92 -36.42 -28.59
CA LEU A 508 -17.21 -37.06 -27.31
C LEU A 508 -17.00 -36.10 -26.16
N GLU A 509 -16.12 -35.11 -26.26
CA GLU A 509 -15.97 -34.01 -25.30
C GLU A 509 -17.15 -33.04 -25.44
N GLY A 510 -17.58 -32.75 -26.67
CA GLY A 510 -18.84 -32.05 -26.93
C GLY A 510 -20.07 -32.85 -26.48
N GLN A 511 -20.08 -34.16 -26.70
CA GLN A 511 -21.15 -35.04 -26.22
C GLN A 511 -21.10 -35.23 -24.72
N VAL A 512 -19.93 -35.31 -24.07
CA VAL A 512 -19.73 -35.39 -22.61
C VAL A 512 -20.18 -34.08 -21.99
N ALA A 513 -19.86 -32.92 -22.56
CA ALA A 513 -20.41 -31.64 -22.09
C ALA A 513 -21.96 -31.61 -22.21
N THR A 514 -22.53 -32.12 -23.30
CA THR A 514 -24.00 -32.23 -23.42
C THR A 514 -24.62 -33.35 -22.58
N LEU A 515 -23.89 -34.42 -22.27
CA LEU A 515 -24.31 -35.57 -21.46
C LEU A 515 -24.07 -35.35 -19.96
N GLU A 516 -23.20 -34.42 -19.58
CA GLU A 516 -23.07 -33.91 -18.22
C GLU A 516 -24.27 -33.01 -17.93
N VAL A 517 -24.63 -32.11 -18.85
CA VAL A 517 -25.86 -31.31 -18.76
C VAL A 517 -27.11 -32.20 -18.80
N ALA A 518 -27.22 -33.13 -19.76
CA ALA A 518 -28.33 -34.07 -19.84
C ALA A 518 -28.31 -35.12 -18.72
N GLY A 519 -27.14 -35.41 -18.14
CA GLY A 519 -26.95 -36.31 -17.00
C GLY A 519 -27.33 -35.66 -15.68
N GLU A 520 -27.17 -34.35 -15.52
CA GLU A 520 -27.76 -33.59 -14.42
C GLU A 520 -29.29 -33.54 -14.55
N GLU A 521 -29.81 -33.36 -15.76
CA GLU A 521 -31.26 -33.42 -16.05
C GLU A 521 -31.84 -34.84 -15.85
N GLU A 522 -31.16 -35.89 -16.28
CA GLU A 522 -31.59 -37.28 -16.06
C GLU A 522 -31.34 -37.76 -14.63
N ARG A 523 -30.34 -37.26 -13.89
CA ARG A 523 -30.26 -37.51 -12.44
C ARG A 523 -31.37 -36.80 -11.67
N ALA A 524 -31.91 -35.70 -12.21
CA ALA A 524 -33.12 -35.07 -11.68
C ALA A 524 -34.39 -35.86 -12.06
N ARG A 525 -34.41 -36.53 -13.22
CA ARG A 525 -35.51 -37.40 -13.66
C ARG A 525 -35.52 -38.77 -13.01
N VAL A 526 -34.36 -39.43 -12.86
CA VAL A 526 -34.17 -40.69 -12.14
C VAL A 526 -34.56 -40.52 -10.68
N ARG A 527 -34.24 -39.39 -10.03
CA ARG A 527 -34.76 -39.11 -8.67
C ARG A 527 -36.28 -38.99 -8.61
N ARG A 528 -36.94 -38.56 -9.68
CA ARG A 528 -38.43 -38.56 -9.77
C ARG A 528 -38.96 -39.97 -10.06
N LEU A 529 -38.33 -40.67 -11.00
CA LEU A 529 -38.72 -42.03 -11.41
C LEU A 529 -38.42 -43.10 -10.35
N GLU A 530 -37.41 -42.93 -9.49
CA GLU A 530 -37.20 -43.80 -8.31
C GLU A 530 -38.32 -43.61 -7.28
N GLY A 531 -38.86 -42.38 -7.16
CA GLY A 531 -40.10 -42.12 -6.43
C GLY A 531 -41.32 -42.81 -7.06
N ASP A 532 -41.41 -42.83 -8.39
CA ASP A 532 -42.53 -43.47 -9.09
C ASP A 532 -42.41 -45.01 -9.15
N LEU A 533 -41.19 -45.56 -9.23
CA LEU A 533 -40.92 -47.01 -9.31
C LEU A 533 -41.10 -47.72 -7.96
N THR A 534 -40.76 -47.06 -6.85
CA THR A 534 -41.11 -47.57 -5.52
C THR A 534 -42.62 -47.65 -5.33
N THR A 535 -43.36 -46.71 -5.93
CA THR A 535 -44.82 -46.71 -5.96
C THR A 535 -45.39 -47.82 -6.87
N ALA A 536 -44.75 -48.09 -8.02
CA ALA A 536 -45.18 -49.13 -8.98
C ALA A 536 -44.82 -50.58 -8.56
N ILE A 537 -43.68 -50.81 -7.90
CA ILE A 537 -43.29 -52.14 -7.37
C ILE A 537 -44.25 -52.58 -6.24
N GLY A 538 -44.82 -51.63 -5.49
CA GLY A 538 -45.93 -51.90 -4.56
C GLY A 538 -47.18 -52.39 -5.28
N ALA A 539 -47.50 -51.83 -6.46
CA ALA A 539 -48.68 -52.19 -7.25
C ALA A 539 -48.52 -53.54 -7.99
N GLU A 540 -47.34 -53.85 -8.52
CA GLU A 540 -47.10 -55.09 -9.28
C GLU A 540 -47.06 -56.34 -8.37
N ARG A 541 -46.52 -56.25 -7.15
CA ARG A 541 -46.59 -57.35 -6.17
C ARG A 541 -48.03 -57.70 -5.79
N SER A 542 -48.91 -56.70 -5.79
CA SER A 542 -50.36 -56.87 -5.59
C SER A 542 -51.01 -57.59 -6.78
N ALA A 543 -50.67 -57.21 -8.02
CA ALA A 543 -51.23 -57.78 -9.23
C ALA A 543 -50.75 -59.22 -9.51
N ARG A 544 -49.48 -59.54 -9.21
CA ARG A 544 -48.90 -60.87 -9.44
C ARG A 544 -49.45 -61.93 -8.49
N ALA A 545 -49.73 -61.56 -7.24
CA ALA A 545 -50.45 -62.41 -6.30
C ALA A 545 -51.87 -62.75 -6.78
N GLN A 546 -52.55 -61.82 -7.47
CA GLN A 546 -53.88 -62.05 -8.04
C GLN A 546 -53.84 -62.93 -9.31
N ALA A 547 -52.82 -62.78 -10.15
CA ALA A 547 -52.67 -63.58 -11.38
C ALA A 547 -52.29 -65.05 -11.10
N GLU A 548 -51.41 -65.32 -10.13
CA GLU A 548 -51.06 -66.70 -9.75
C GLU A 548 -52.24 -67.48 -9.16
N ALA A 549 -53.16 -66.81 -8.46
CA ALA A 549 -54.41 -67.41 -8.01
C ALA A 549 -55.31 -67.82 -9.20
N SER A 550 -55.47 -66.95 -10.20
CA SER A 550 -56.31 -67.23 -11.37
C SER A 550 -55.75 -68.34 -12.30
N LEU A 551 -54.43 -68.50 -12.35
CA LEU A 551 -53.77 -69.49 -13.21
C LEU A 551 -53.78 -70.90 -12.59
N ALA A 552 -53.85 -70.99 -11.26
CA ALA A 552 -54.12 -72.25 -10.55
C ALA A 552 -55.55 -72.75 -10.81
N GLU A 553 -56.54 -71.86 -10.85
CA GLU A 553 -57.93 -72.20 -11.15
C GLU A 553 -58.12 -72.67 -12.61
N ALA A 554 -57.46 -72.02 -13.57
CA ALA A 554 -57.55 -72.40 -14.99
C ALA A 554 -56.91 -73.77 -15.30
N ARG A 555 -55.84 -74.15 -14.58
CA ARG A 555 -55.19 -75.47 -14.74
C ARG A 555 -56.03 -76.62 -14.19
N ALA A 556 -56.78 -76.38 -13.11
CA ALA A 556 -57.72 -77.37 -12.58
C ALA A 556 -58.91 -77.62 -13.55
N ALA A 557 -59.39 -76.57 -14.22
CA ALA A 557 -60.49 -76.68 -15.18
C ALA A 557 -60.09 -77.40 -16.49
N ALA A 558 -58.84 -77.25 -16.95
CA ALA A 558 -58.35 -77.91 -18.16
C ALA A 558 -58.18 -79.44 -17.99
N GLN A 559 -57.79 -79.91 -16.80
CA GLN A 559 -57.66 -81.35 -16.53
C GLN A 559 -59.01 -82.08 -16.50
N GLN A 560 -60.10 -81.41 -16.12
CA GLN A 560 -61.44 -82.02 -16.12
C GLN A 560 -62.05 -82.20 -17.52
N LEU A 561 -61.53 -81.50 -18.54
CA LEU A 561 -62.05 -81.57 -19.92
C LEU A 561 -61.39 -82.67 -20.77
N ASP A 562 -60.17 -83.10 -20.42
CA ASP A 562 -59.47 -84.19 -21.11
C ASP A 562 -59.95 -85.60 -20.67
N GLU A 563 -60.64 -85.72 -19.53
CA GLU A 563 -61.18 -87.02 -19.05
C GLU A 563 -62.57 -87.39 -19.66
N ALA A 564 -63.13 -86.58 -20.55
CA ALA A 564 -64.47 -86.76 -21.13
C ALA A 564 -64.50 -87.03 -22.66
N ARG A 565 -63.36 -87.33 -23.29
CA ARG A 565 -63.24 -87.77 -24.70
C ARG A 565 -62.55 -89.12 -24.76
#